data_AF-V4L0R6-F1
#
_entry.id   AF-V4L0R6-F1
#
_cell.length_a   1.000
_cell.length_b   1.000
_cell.length_c   1.000
_cell.angle_alpha   90.00
_cell.angle_beta   90.00
_cell.angle_gamma   90.00
#
_symmetry.space_group_name_H-M   'P 1'
#
loop_
_entity.id
_entity.type
_entity.pdbx_description
1 polymer ?
#
loop_
_entity_poly.entity_id
_entity_poly.type
_entity_poly.pdbx_seq_one_letter_code
_entity_poly.pdbx_strand_id
1 'polypeptide(L)' 'ELNKELSRKLEVQTQRLELLTAQSMAIDNVSPEKQPDSHAVQERPPIADEGDEVVERVLGWIMKMFPGGPSKRRTSKLL' A
#
# COMPACT_ATOMS: atom_id res chain seq x y z
N GLU A 1 -23.69 -25.80 14.57
CA GLU A 1 -24.38 -24.54 14.95
C GLU A 1 -23.43 -23.34 15.07
N LEU A 2 -22.41 -23.33 15.94
CA LEU A 2 -21.53 -22.16 16.12
C LEU A 2 -20.89 -21.61 14.83
N ASN A 3 -20.28 -22.48 14.00
CA ASN A 3 -19.68 -22.03 12.74
C ASN A 3 -20.69 -21.43 11.76
N LYS A 4 -21.92 -21.96 11.71
CA LYS A 4 -22.99 -21.41 10.85
C LYS A 4 -23.38 -20.00 11.30
N GLU A 5 -23.48 -19.80 12.61
CA GLU A 5 -23.76 -18.49 13.19
C GLU A 5 -22.61 -17.50 12.95
N LEU A 6 -21.35 -17.94 13.09
CA LEU A 6 -20.18 -17.11 12.77
C LEU A 6 -20.16 -16.71 11.30
N SER A 7 -20.42 -17.65 10.38
CA SER A 7 -20.51 -17.36 8.94
C SER A 7 -21.61 -16.35 8.63
N ARG A 8 -22.80 -16.51 9.22
CA ARG A 8 -23.91 -15.56 9.06
C ARG A 8 -23.55 -14.17 9.57
N LYS A 9 -22.91 -14.07 10.74
CA LYS A 9 -22.47 -12.78 11.29
C LYS A 9 -21.43 -12.09 10.40
N LEU A 10 -20.47 -12.86 9.88
CA LEU A 10 -19.45 -12.35 8.97
C LEU A 10 -20.08 -11.84 7.67
N GLU A 11 -20.99 -12.60 7.07
CA GLU A 11 -21.72 -12.21 5.86
C GLU A 11 -22.46 -10.88 6.06
N VAL A 12 -23.20 -10.73 7.16
CA VAL A 12 -23.94 -9.49 7.48
C VAL A 12 -23.00 -8.30 7.67
N GLN A 13 -21.86 -8.50 8.34
CA GLN A 13 -20.87 -7.43 8.52
C GLN A 13 -20.23 -7.01 7.21
N THR A 14 -19.89 -7.95 6.34
CA THR A 14 -19.33 -7.68 5.02
C THR A 14 -20.32 -6.89 4.16
N GLN A 15 -21.58 -7.31 4.09
CA GLN A 15 -22.62 -6.60 3.33
C GLN A 15 -22.79 -5.15 3.80
N ARG A 16 -22.74 -4.93 5.11
CA ARG A 16 -22.82 -3.56 5.68
C ARG A 16 -21.59 -2.72 5.31
N LEU A 17 -20.40 -3.31 5.37
CA LEU A 17 -19.17 -2.63 5.02
C LEU A 17 -19.15 -2.25 3.54
N GLU A 18 -19.48 -3.20 2.66
CA GLU A 18 -19.57 -2.98 1.22
C GLU A 18 -20.52 -1.83 0.88
N LEU A 19 -21.70 -1.76 1.52
CA LEU A 19 -22.64 -0.66 1.33
C LEU A 19 -22.07 0.69 1.78
N LEU A 20 -21.46 0.77 2.97
CA LEU A 20 -20.87 2.00 3.49
C LEU A 20 -19.72 2.50 2.60
N THR A 21 -18.87 1.57 2.14
CA THR A 21 -17.78 1.88 1.21
C THR A 21 -18.32 2.36 -0.14
N ALA A 22 -19.34 1.70 -0.69
CA ALA A 22 -19.98 2.12 -1.93
C ALA A 22 -20.61 3.51 -1.82
N GLN A 23 -21.24 3.82 -0.69
CA GLN A 23 -21.78 5.15 -0.39
C GLN A 23 -20.67 6.20 -0.28
N SER A 24 -19.57 5.90 0.43
CA SER A 24 -18.44 6.82 0.55
C SER A 24 -17.85 7.17 -0.81
N MET A 25 -17.58 6.16 -1.65
CA MET A 25 -17.06 6.37 -3.00
C MET A 25 -18.04 7.14 -3.90
N ALA A 26 -19.34 6.88 -3.78
CA ALA A 26 -20.35 7.62 -4.54
C ALA A 26 -20.42 9.10 -4.12
N ILE A 27 -20.32 9.41 -2.83
CA ILE A 27 -20.32 10.78 -2.31
C ILE A 27 -19.09 11.53 -2.80
N ASP A 28 -17.91 10.91 -2.73
CA ASP A 28 -16.65 11.51 -3.21
C ASP A 28 -16.69 11.84 -4.71
N ASN A 29 -17.43 11.04 -5.51
CA ASN A 29 -17.58 11.24 -6.95
C ASN A 29 -18.63 12.30 -7.36
N VAL A 30 -19.49 12.77 -6.45
CA VAL A 30 -20.59 13.73 -6.76
C VAL A 30 -20.17 15.19 -6.57
N SER A 31 -19.01 15.46 -5.97
CA SER A 31 -18.40 16.80 -6.00
C SER A 31 -17.44 16.94 -7.18
N PRO A 32 -17.85 17.58 -8.30
CA PRO A 32 -16.87 18.05 -9.25
C PRO A 32 -16.10 19.21 -8.59
N GLU A 33 -14.77 19.12 -8.58
CA GLU A 33 -13.92 20.31 -8.61
C GLU A 33 -14.11 21.32 -7.46
N LYS A 34 -13.75 20.92 -6.24
CA LYS A 34 -13.14 21.89 -5.32
C LYS A 34 -11.64 21.63 -5.29
N GLN A 35 -10.93 22.35 -6.15
CA GLN A 35 -9.53 22.66 -5.86
C GLN A 35 -9.45 23.12 -4.39
N PRO A 36 -8.57 22.55 -3.55
CA PRO A 36 -7.97 23.38 -2.52
C PRO A 36 -7.06 24.37 -3.26
N ASP A 37 -7.43 25.64 -3.25
CA ASP A 37 -6.50 26.72 -3.53
C ASP A 37 -5.26 26.57 -2.62
N SER A 38 -4.20 26.01 -3.19
CA SER A 38 -2.78 26.34 -3.06
C SER A 38 -2.11 26.61 -1.70
N HIS A 39 -2.67 26.34 -0.51
CA HIS A 39 -1.87 26.57 0.72
C HIS A 39 -2.13 25.72 1.97
N ALA A 40 -2.69 24.53 1.81
CA ALA A 40 -2.49 23.48 2.80
C ALA A 40 -2.02 22.25 2.05
N VAL A 41 -0.74 21.93 2.22
CA VAL A 41 -0.04 20.77 1.71
C VAL A 41 -0.88 19.54 2.04
N GLN A 42 -1.71 19.16 1.08
CA GLN A 42 -2.42 17.89 1.06
C GLN A 42 -1.33 16.87 0.75
N GLU A 43 -0.55 16.54 1.77
CA GLU A 43 0.31 15.37 1.81
C GLU A 43 -0.67 14.20 1.73
N ARG A 44 -1.06 13.87 0.49
CA ARG A 44 -1.44 12.51 0.15
C ARG A 44 -0.33 11.67 0.79
N PRO A 45 -0.60 10.74 1.73
CA PRO A 45 0.43 9.80 2.10
C PRO A 45 0.90 9.20 0.77
N PRO A 46 2.21 9.27 0.46
CA PRO A 46 2.71 8.71 -0.78
C PRO A 46 2.18 7.28 -0.86
N ILE A 47 1.56 6.94 -1.99
CA ILE A 47 1.02 5.60 -2.28
C ILE A 47 2.24 4.68 -2.44
N ALA A 48 2.93 4.38 -1.35
CA ALA A 48 4.20 3.66 -1.30
C ALA A 48 4.63 3.23 0.13
N ASP A 49 4.11 3.80 1.21
CA ASP A 49 4.76 3.63 2.53
C ASP A 49 4.64 2.23 3.16
N GLU A 50 3.59 1.44 2.85
CA GLU A 50 3.46 0.08 3.43
C GLU A 50 4.41 -0.94 2.78
N GLY A 51 4.79 -0.74 1.51
CA GLY A 51 5.64 -1.66 0.76
C GLY A 51 7.13 -1.40 0.96
N ASP A 52 7.51 -0.13 1.13
CA ASP A 52 8.90 0.30 1.20
C ASP A 52 9.60 -0.20 2.47
N GLU A 53 8.90 -0.27 3.61
CA GLU A 53 9.47 -0.82 4.84
C GLU A 53 9.95 -2.28 4.68
N VAL A 54 9.19 -3.07 3.92
CA VAL A 54 9.54 -4.47 3.67
C VAL A 54 10.74 -4.54 2.73
N VAL A 55 10.75 -3.72 1.69
CA VAL A 55 11.86 -3.63 0.73
C VAL A 55 13.15 -3.22 1.45
N GLU A 56 13.11 -2.18 2.28
CA GLU A 56 14.27 -1.70 3.04
C GLU A 56 14.79 -2.77 4.00
N ARG A 57 13.89 -3.45 4.73
CA ARG A 57 14.25 -4.54 5.65
C ARG A 57 14.91 -5.70 4.92
N VAL A 58 14.34 -6.11 3.79
CA VAL A 58 14.86 -7.19 2.95
C VAL A 58 16.21 -6.80 2.34
N LEU A 59 16.34 -5.58 1.82
CA LEU A 59 17.59 -5.06 1.25
C LEU A 59 18.68 -4.98 2.32
N GLY A 60 18.33 -4.57 3.54
CA GLY A 60 19.22 -4.57 4.69
C GLY A 60 19.73 -5.98 5.05
N TRP A 61 18.88 -7.00 5.03
CA TRP A 61 19.29 -8.39 5.21
C TRP A 61 20.21 -8.87 4.09
N ILE A 62 19.88 -8.58 2.83
CA ILE A 62 20.71 -8.95 1.67
C ILE A 62 22.09 -8.30 1.79
N MET A 63 22.17 -7.01 2.10
CA MET A 63 23.45 -6.30 2.26
C MET A 63 24.28 -6.85 3.42
N LYS A 64 23.64 -7.25 4.53
CA LYS A 64 24.33 -7.89 5.66
C LYS A 64 24.92 -9.25 5.30
N MET A 65 24.25 -10.01 4.42
CA MET A 65 24.72 -11.31 3.94
C MET A 65 25.86 -11.18 2.91
N PHE A 66 25.91 -10.06 2.17
CA PHE A 66 26.94 -9.79 1.17
C PHE A 66 27.69 -8.47 1.49
N PRO A 67 28.55 -8.46 2.54
CA PRO A 67 29.36 -7.30 2.89
C PRO A 67 30.38 -7.04 1.77
N GLY A 68 30.03 -6.15 0.84
CA GLY A 68 30.76 -5.93 -0.42
C GLY A 68 29.89 -5.45 -1.58
N GLY A 69 28.55 -5.45 -1.43
CA GLY A 69 27.62 -5.06 -2.48
C GLY A 69 27.68 -5.99 -3.69
N PRO A 70 26.91 -5.74 -4.77
CA PRO A 70 27.11 -6.45 -6.02
C PRO A 70 28.56 -6.21 -6.47
N SER A 71 29.41 -7.24 -6.28
CA SER A 71 30.81 -7.22 -6.66
C SER A 71 30.91 -6.64 -8.05
N LYS A 72 31.51 -5.45 -8.14
CA LYS A 72 31.68 -4.67 -9.37
C LYS A 72 32.32 -5.62 -10.38
N ARG A 73 31.52 -6.20 -11.28
CA ARG A 73 32.03 -7.08 -12.33
C ARG A 73 33.04 -6.25 -13.09
N ARG A 74 34.32 -6.53 -12.87
CA ARG A 74 35.41 -6.00 -13.67
C ARG A 74 35.16 -6.57 -15.06
N THR A 75 34.51 -5.81 -15.93
CA THR A 75 34.63 -6.04 -17.36
C THR A 75 36.09 -5.71 -17.68
N SER A 76 36.95 -6.73 -17.59
CA SER A 76 38.28 -6.65 -18.18
C SER A 76 38.05 -6.35 -19.65
N LYS A 77 38.39 -5.13 -20.06
CA LYS A 77 38.51 -4.81 -21.48
C LYS A 77 39.51 -5.81 -22.05
N LEU A 78 39.03 -6.74 -22.88
CA LEU A 78 39.88 -7.47 -23.79
C LEU A 78 40.23 -6.50 -24.91
N LEU A 79 41.52 -6.16 -24.95
CA LEU A 79 42.23 -5.73 -26.16
C LEU A 79 42.20 -6.86 -27.19
#